data_AF-A0A1I7Y5K1-F1
#
_entry.id   AF-A0A1I7Y5K1-F1
#
_cell.length_a   1.000
_cell.length_b   1.000
_cell.length_c   1.000
_cell.angle_alpha   90.00
_cell.angle_beta   90.00
_cell.angle_gamma   90.00
#
_symmetry.space_group_name_H-M   'P 1'
#
loop_
_entity.id
_entity.type
_entity.pdbx_description
1 polymer ?
#
loop_
_entity_poly.entity_id
_entity_poly.type
_entity_poly.pdbx_seq_one_letter_code
_entity_poly.pdbx_strand_id
1 'polypeptide(L)' 'MFYGNKTGADFTGFQPLIDCPGALAAQLKAQAKPVRPVIEKGAQVQQLINFIC' A
#
# COMPACT_ATOMS: atom_id res chain seq x y z
N MET A 1 0.32 3.67 -5.65
CA MET A 1 -0.94 3.82 -4.90
C MET A 1 -0.85 5.04 -4.00
N PHE A 2 -1.92 5.81 -3.86
CA PHE A 2 -2.01 6.94 -2.94
C PHE A 2 -3.08 6.64 -1.88
N TYR A 3 -2.73 6.70 -0.60
CA TYR A 3 -3.63 6.49 0.53
C TYR A 3 -3.86 7.83 1.25
N GLY A 4 -5.07 8.37 1.15
CA GLY A 4 -5.45 9.65 1.77
C GLY A 4 -6.31 9.43 3.01
N ASN A 5 -5.90 9.98 4.15
CA ASN A 5 -6.72 10.01 5.35
C ASN A 5 -7.61 11.27 5.32
N LYS A 6 -8.92 11.08 5.13
CA LYS A 6 -9.90 12.17 5.07
C LYS A 6 -10.51 12.51 6.44
N THR A 7 -10.09 11.84 7.50
CA THR A 7 -10.65 12.01 8.84
C THR A 7 -9.88 13.06 9.65
N GLY A 8 -10.43 13.42 10.81
CA GLY A 8 -9.78 14.33 11.77
C GLY A 8 -8.79 13.67 12.74
N ALA A 9 -8.56 12.36 12.62
CA ALA A 9 -7.66 11.59 13.47
C ALA A 9 -6.62 10.85 12.64
N ASP A 10 -5.46 10.56 13.22
CA ASP A 10 -4.40 9.83 12.53
C ASP A 10 -4.77 8.35 12.40
N PHE A 11 -4.44 7.74 11.26
CA PHE A 11 -4.44 6.29 11.15
C PHE A 11 -3.13 5.75 11.70
N THR A 12 -3.21 4.82 12.65
CA THR A 12 -2.05 4.15 13.24
C THR A 12 -2.10 2.65 12.93
N GLY A 13 -0.94 2.01 12.83
CA GLY A 13 -0.86 0.60 12.44
C GLY A 13 -1.27 0.32 10.99
N PHE A 14 -1.21 1.33 10.12
CA PHE A 14 -1.57 1.18 8.70
C PHE A 14 -0.58 0.23 7.99
N GLN A 15 -1.08 -0.89 7.49
CA GLN A 15 -0.26 -1.90 6.80
C GLN A 15 -0.98 -2.43 5.56
N PRO A 16 -0.70 -1.88 4.37
CA PRO A 16 -1.26 -2.39 3.13
C PRO A 16 -0.55 -3.70 2.74
N LEU A 17 -1.34 -4.69 2.35
CA LEU A 17 -0.87 -5.97 1.83
C LEU A 17 -1.19 -6.07 0.33
N ILE A 18 -0.20 -6.51 -0.45
CA ILE A 18 -0.39 -6.85 -1.86
C ILE A 18 -0.11 -8.34 -1.97
N ASP A 19 -1.07 -9.06 -2.54
CA ASP A 19 -0.97 -10.50 -2.73
C ASP A 19 -1.29 -10.85 -4.18
N CYS A 20 -0.64 -11.90 -4.68
CA CYS A 20 -0.82 -12.45 -6.01
C CYS A 20 -1.00 -13.96 -5.86
N PRO A 21 -2.20 -14.45 -5.52
CA PRO A 21 -2.41 -15.83 -5.10
C PRO A 21 -2.45 -16.82 -6.29
N GLY A 22 -2.10 -18.09 -6.00
CA GLY A 22 -2.27 -19.20 -6.92
C GLY A 22 -1.53 -19.02 -8.25
N ALA A 23 -2.22 -19.25 -9.36
CA ALA A 23 -1.65 -19.10 -10.70
C ALA A 23 -1.17 -17.68 -11.02
N LEU A 24 -1.72 -16.65 -10.35
CA LEU A 24 -1.31 -15.26 -10.55
C LEU A 24 0.12 -15.00 -10.06
N ALA A 25 0.57 -15.71 -9.02
CA ALA A 25 1.94 -15.60 -8.50
C ALA A 25 3.01 -15.90 -9.56
N ALA A 26 2.70 -16.82 -10.48
CA ALA A 26 3.59 -17.25 -11.54
C ALA A 26 3.57 -16.35 -12.78
N GLN A 27 2.51 -15.55 -12.93
CA GLN A 27 2.26 -14.71 -14.11
C GLN A 27 2.50 -13.23 -13.84
N LEU A 28 2.51 -12.82 -12.57
CA LEU A 28 2.65 -11.42 -12.19
C LEU A 28 3.38 -11.31 -10.86
N LYS A 29 4.57 -10.73 -10.90
CA LYS A 29 5.35 -10.40 -9.70
C LYS A 29 5.11 -8.95 -9.31
N ALA A 30 4.50 -8.74 -8.15
CA ALA A 30 4.37 -7.44 -7.53
C ALA A 30 5.49 -7.21 -6.51
N GLN A 31 6.19 -6.08 -6.61
CA GLN A 31 7.19 -5.64 -5.64
C GLN A 31 6.79 -4.26 -5.12
N ALA A 32 6.52 -4.16 -3.83
CA ALA A 32 6.10 -2.92 -3.21
C ALA A 32 7.06 -2.47 -2.12
N LYS A 33 7.35 -1.16 -2.09
CA LYS A 33 8.07 -0.57 -0.97
C LYS A 33 7.13 -0.43 0.24
N PRO A 34 7.62 -0.64 1.47
CA PRO A 34 6.84 -0.35 2.67
C PRO A 34 6.39 1.11 2.72
N VAL A 35 5.23 1.33 3.31
CA VAL A 35 4.69 2.67 3.59
C VAL A 35 4.77 2.91 5.10
N ARG A 36 4.77 4.19 5.52
CA ARG A 36 4.75 4.53 6.94
C ARG A 36 3.50 3.94 7.60
N PRO A 37 3.61 3.40 8.83
CA PRO A 37 2.49 2.82 9.55
C PRO A 37 1.53 3.87 10.14
N VAL A 38 1.85 5.17 9.98
CA VAL A 38 1.00 6.28 10.38
C VAL A 38 0.67 7.13 9.16
N ILE A 39 -0.63 7.42 8.98
CA ILE A 39 -1.13 8.40 8.03
C ILE A 39 -1.85 9.49 8.82
N GLU A 40 -1.21 10.65 8.91
CA GLU A 40 -1.71 11.82 9.64
C GLU A 40 -3.09 12.25 9.10
N LYS A 41 -3.90 12.85 9.97
CA LYS A 41 -5.19 13.44 9.61
C LYS A 41 -5.06 14.40 8.44
N GLY A 42 -5.92 14.25 7.43
CA GLY A 42 -5.89 15.08 6.22
C GLY A 42 -4.70 14.84 5.28
N ALA A 43 -3.76 13.96 5.63
CA ALA A 43 -2.56 13.72 4.84
C ALA A 43 -2.75 12.61 3.80
N GLN A 44 -1.80 12.54 2.86
CA GLN A 44 -1.71 11.50 1.86
C GLN A 44 -0.31 10.90 1.84
N VAL A 45 -0.24 9.57 1.73
CA VAL A 45 1.03 8.85 1.53
C VAL A 45 1.00 8.06 0.22
N GLN A 46 2.16 7.94 -0.41
CA GLN A 46 2.33 7.20 -1.65
C GLN A 46 3.07 5.88 -1.40
N GLN A 47 2.56 4.80 -1.97
CA GLN A 47 3.26 3.52 -2.09
C GLN A 47 3.62 3.25 -3.55
N LEU A 48 4.90 3.03 -3.81
CA LEU A 48 5.40 2.57 -5.11
C LEU A 48 5.28 1.05 -5.20
N ILE A 49 4.64 0.59 -6.28
CA ILE A 49 4.43 -0.82 -6.58
C ILE A 49 4.94 -1.05 -8.01
N ASN A 50 5.92 -1.92 -8.16
CA ASN A 50 6.45 -2.35 -9.43
C ASN A 50 5.82 -3.69 -9.80
N PHE A 51 5.39 -3.83 -11.05
CA PHE A 51 4.84 -5.06 -11.59
C PHE A 51 5.74 -5.59 -12.70
N ILE A 52 5.95 -6.90 -12.70
CA ILE A 52 6.70 -7.62 -13.73
C ILE A 52 5.79 -8.76 -14.20
N CYS A 53 5.51 -8.79 -15.49
CA CYS A 53 4.75 -9.83 -16.19
C CYS A 53 5.75 -10.78 -16.85
#